data_AF-A0A7X3QL94-F1
#
_entry.id   AF-A0A7X3QL94-F1
#
_cell.length_a   1.000
_cell.length_b   1.000
_cell.length_c   1.000
_cell.angle_alpha   90.00
_cell.angle_beta   90.00
_cell.angle_gamma   90.00
#
_symmetry.space_group_name_H-M   'P 1'
#
loop_
_entity.id
_entity.type
_entity.pdbx_description
1 polymer ?
#
loop_
_entity_poly.entity_id
_entity_poly.type
_entity_poly.pdbx_seq_one_letter_code
_entity_poly.pdbx_strand_id
1 'polypeptide(L)'
;MVSVVVVAGVGIAAAVFLLNVRPLTAASSAANAVSGGTSWAQRFEAFKDSVNTFPPLSNTVRMMMFREIGLAWGALAGNEMATALAIVEKHGPAGTKAEPEEWRLLSGMAVIYQQARDENGEYISRARELVESAVELAPSRVEVRALLIAQHLVENDPQGALRLIEDYVAEAPETEHRYEPLREQAKRIENAEETDG
;
A
#
# COMPACT_ATOMS: atom_id res chain seq x y z
N MET A 1 -44.57 21.20 -22.70
CA MET A 1 -44.70 20.06 -21.76
C MET A 1 -43.79 18.89 -22.12
N VAL A 2 -43.79 18.40 -23.36
CA VAL A 2 -42.93 17.28 -23.82
C VAL A 2 -41.43 17.53 -23.58
N SER A 3 -40.91 18.74 -23.85
CA SER A 3 -39.49 19.05 -23.61
C SER A 3 -39.07 19.00 -22.13
N VAL A 4 -39.97 19.31 -21.19
CA VAL A 4 -39.66 19.26 -19.75
C VAL A 4 -39.62 17.82 -19.27
N VAL A 5 -40.53 16.96 -19.76
CA VAL A 5 -40.55 15.52 -19.43
C VAL A 5 -39.33 14.81 -20.01
N VAL A 6 -38.92 15.14 -21.24
CA VAL A 6 -37.70 14.57 -21.86
C VAL A 6 -36.44 15.02 -21.11
N VAL A 7 -36.32 16.31 -20.78
CA VAL A 7 -35.17 16.82 -20.01
C VAL A 7 -35.13 16.22 -18.60
N ALA A 8 -36.27 16.11 -17.92
CA ALA A 8 -36.36 15.44 -16.62
C ALA A 8 -36.01 13.95 -16.71
N GLY A 9 -36.49 13.25 -17.74
CA GLY A 9 -36.18 11.84 -17.97
C GLY A 9 -34.69 11.59 -18.23
N VAL A 10 -34.06 12.42 -19.07
CA VAL A 10 -32.60 12.35 -19.32
C VAL A 10 -31.81 12.70 -18.05
N GLY A 11 -32.25 13.70 -17.29
CA GLY A 11 -31.62 14.08 -16.02
C GLY A 11 -31.68 12.96 -14.99
N ILE A 12 -32.83 12.29 -14.83
CA ILE A 12 -32.99 11.14 -13.94
C ILE A 12 -32.12 9.96 -14.40
N ALA A 13 -32.11 9.64 -15.70
CA ALA A 13 -31.27 8.57 -16.23
C ALA A 13 -29.77 8.84 -16.01
N ALA A 14 -29.34 10.09 -16.24
CA ALA A 14 -27.96 10.51 -15.96
C ALA A 14 -27.64 10.41 -14.46
N ALA A 15 -28.55 10.82 -13.58
CA ALA A 15 -28.37 10.72 -12.14
C ALA A 15 -28.27 9.26 -11.68
N VAL A 16 -29.16 8.37 -12.15
CA VAL A 16 -29.10 6.93 -11.83
C VAL A 16 -27.78 6.33 -12.32
N PHE A 17 -27.33 6.69 -13.52
CA PHE A 17 -26.07 6.18 -14.06
C PHE A 17 -24.85 6.67 -13.27
N LEU A 18 -24.75 7.97 -12.99
CA LEU A 18 -23.61 8.59 -12.32
C LEU A 18 -23.56 8.29 -10.82
N LEU A 19 -24.70 8.23 -10.14
CA LEU A 19 -24.79 8.12 -8.68
C LEU A 19 -25.02 6.69 -8.20
N ASN A 20 -25.53 5.78 -9.04
CA ASN A 20 -25.76 4.38 -8.64
C ASN A 20 -24.95 3.39 -9.46
N VAL A 21 -25.10 3.40 -10.80
CA VAL A 21 -24.49 2.36 -11.65
C VAL A 21 -22.97 2.41 -11.58
N ARG A 22 -22.35 3.57 -11.86
CA ARG A 22 -20.87 3.68 -11.84
C ARG A 22 -20.26 3.38 -10.48
N PRO A 23 -20.74 3.94 -9.35
CA PRO A 23 -20.21 3.61 -8.04
C PRO A 23 -20.35 2.12 -7.68
N LEU A 24 -21.50 1.51 -7.99
CA LEU A 24 -21.72 0.09 -7.71
C LEU A 24 -20.76 -0.79 -8.53
N THR A 25 -20.63 -0.53 -9.83
CA THR A 25 -19.71 -1.27 -10.70
C THR A 25 -18.27 -1.13 -10.20
N ALA A 26 -17.83 0.09 -9.88
CA ALA A 26 -16.49 0.30 -9.36
C ALA A 26 -16.26 -0.41 -8.01
N ALA A 27 -17.25 -0.43 -7.12
CA ALA A 27 -17.16 -1.13 -5.84
C ALA A 27 -17.11 -2.66 -6.03
N SER A 28 -17.89 -3.23 -6.96
CA SER A 28 -17.80 -4.65 -7.31
C SER A 28 -16.42 -5.01 -7.89
N SER A 29 -15.88 -4.18 -8.78
CA SER A 29 -14.52 -4.37 -9.32
C SER A 29 -13.46 -4.22 -8.23
N ALA A 30 -13.63 -3.29 -7.28
CA ALA A 30 -12.75 -3.17 -6.12
C ALA A 30 -12.76 -4.44 -5.25
N ALA A 31 -13.94 -5.03 -5.00
CA ALA A 31 -14.06 -6.27 -4.23
C ALA A 31 -13.34 -7.43 -4.92
N ASN A 32 -13.44 -7.52 -6.25
CA ASN A 32 -12.71 -8.52 -7.04
C ASN A 32 -11.19 -8.29 -7.01
N ALA A 33 -10.74 -7.03 -7.00
CA ALA A 33 -9.31 -6.69 -6.92
C ALA A 33 -8.63 -7.21 -5.64
N VAL A 34 -9.39 -7.40 -4.56
CA VAL A 34 -8.89 -7.91 -3.28
C VAL A 34 -9.38 -9.32 -2.91
N SER A 35 -10.03 -10.01 -3.84
CA SER A 35 -10.57 -11.35 -3.58
C SER A 35 -9.52 -12.45 -3.74
N GLY A 36 -9.26 -13.19 -2.67
CA GLY A 36 -8.32 -14.33 -2.66
C GLY A 36 -8.74 -15.53 -3.52
N GLY A 37 -9.97 -15.54 -4.04
CA GLY A 37 -10.46 -16.58 -4.95
C GLY A 37 -10.18 -16.34 -6.44
N THR A 38 -9.46 -15.26 -6.78
CA THR A 38 -9.20 -14.84 -8.17
C THR A 38 -7.70 -14.78 -8.45
N SER A 39 -7.30 -14.94 -9.72
CA SER A 39 -5.88 -14.86 -10.08
C SER A 39 -5.36 -13.42 -10.01
N TRP A 40 -4.06 -13.23 -9.83
CA TRP A 40 -3.46 -11.89 -9.80
C TRP A 40 -3.70 -11.07 -11.06
N ALA A 41 -3.63 -11.72 -12.23
CA ALA A 41 -3.99 -11.07 -13.49
C ALA A 41 -5.42 -10.49 -13.45
N GLN A 42 -6.40 -11.26 -12.94
CA GLN A 42 -7.78 -10.78 -12.79
C GLN A 42 -7.89 -9.66 -11.76
N ARG A 43 -7.17 -9.77 -10.64
CA ARG A 43 -7.15 -8.74 -9.59
C ARG A 43 -6.61 -7.40 -10.10
N PHE A 44 -5.53 -7.44 -10.88
CA PHE A 44 -4.93 -6.26 -11.51
C PHE A 44 -5.85 -5.62 -12.54
N GLU A 45 -6.56 -6.41 -13.35
CA GLU A 45 -7.56 -5.88 -14.29
C GLU A 45 -8.75 -5.26 -13.54
N ALA A 46 -9.26 -5.92 -12.50
CA ALA A 46 -10.36 -5.42 -11.68
C ALA A 46 -9.99 -4.10 -10.96
N PHE A 47 -8.73 -3.98 -10.52
CA PHE A 47 -8.19 -2.73 -9.98
C PHE A 47 -8.23 -1.59 -11.00
N LYS A 48 -7.70 -1.84 -12.22
CA LYS A 48 -7.70 -0.84 -13.29
C LYS A 48 -9.12 -0.42 -13.64
N ASP A 49 -10.03 -1.38 -13.76
CA ASP A 49 -11.44 -1.14 -14.05
C ASP A 49 -12.11 -0.27 -12.97
N SER A 50 -11.89 -0.58 -11.69
CA SER A 50 -12.45 0.17 -10.58
C SER A 50 -11.98 1.64 -10.56
N VAL A 51 -10.66 1.86 -10.65
CA VAL A 51 -10.04 3.20 -10.64
C VAL A 51 -10.52 4.06 -11.82
N ASN A 52 -10.72 3.45 -13.00
CA ASN A 52 -11.20 4.17 -14.18
C ASN A 52 -12.73 4.40 -14.15
N THR A 53 -13.48 3.46 -13.58
CA THR A 53 -14.94 3.52 -13.57
C THR A 53 -15.47 4.59 -12.61
N PHE A 54 -14.86 4.77 -11.45
CA PHE A 54 -15.28 5.80 -10.50
C PHE A 54 -14.07 6.46 -9.82
N PRO A 55 -13.51 7.52 -10.43
CA PRO A 55 -12.34 8.23 -9.90
C PRO A 55 -12.43 8.64 -8.42
N PRO A 56 -13.59 9.07 -7.88
CA PRO A 56 -13.69 9.43 -6.47
C PRO A 56 -13.40 8.29 -5.48
N LEU A 57 -13.49 7.02 -5.89
CA LEU A 57 -13.16 5.86 -5.03
C LEU A 57 -11.71 5.38 -5.22
N SER A 58 -10.95 5.98 -6.14
CA SER A 58 -9.70 5.41 -6.60
C SER A 58 -8.65 5.26 -5.49
N ASN A 59 -8.56 6.19 -4.53
CA ASN A 59 -7.57 6.09 -3.46
C ASN A 59 -7.86 4.97 -2.47
N THR A 60 -9.13 4.76 -2.12
CA THR A 60 -9.55 3.57 -1.36
C THR A 60 -9.09 2.29 -2.04
N VAL A 61 -9.26 2.21 -3.35
CA VAL A 61 -8.90 1.03 -4.16
C VAL A 61 -7.38 0.86 -4.29
N ARG A 62 -6.63 1.96 -4.42
CA ARG A 62 -5.15 1.96 -4.39
C ARG A 62 -4.62 1.44 -3.06
N MET A 63 -5.12 1.96 -1.93
CA MET A 63 -4.72 1.51 -0.60
C MET A 63 -4.96 0.01 -0.43
N MET A 64 -6.14 -0.46 -0.82
CA MET A 64 -6.51 -1.87 -0.80
C MET A 64 -5.55 -2.71 -1.66
N MET A 65 -5.34 -2.34 -2.92
CA MET A 65 -4.46 -3.08 -3.83
C MET A 65 -3.01 -3.09 -3.35
N PHE A 66 -2.47 -1.96 -2.89
CA PHE A 66 -1.07 -1.89 -2.42
C PHE A 66 -0.86 -2.73 -1.17
N ARG A 67 -1.82 -2.72 -0.23
CA ARG A 67 -1.79 -3.62 0.92
C ARG A 67 -1.77 -5.09 0.49
N GLU A 68 -2.65 -5.45 -0.44
CA GLU A 68 -2.74 -6.83 -0.92
C GLU A 68 -1.47 -7.30 -1.65
N ILE A 69 -0.88 -6.44 -2.49
CA ILE A 69 0.41 -6.71 -3.13
C ILE A 69 1.49 -6.93 -2.07
N GLY A 70 1.61 -6.03 -1.10
CA GLY A 70 2.63 -6.12 -0.06
C GLY A 70 2.49 -7.39 0.80
N LEU A 71 1.26 -7.81 1.11
CA LEU A 71 1.02 -9.05 1.86
C LEU A 71 1.39 -10.31 1.06
N ALA A 72 1.23 -10.28 -0.26
CA ALA A 72 1.41 -11.44 -1.11
C ALA A 72 2.74 -11.46 -1.87
N TRP A 73 3.60 -10.46 -1.68
CA TRP A 73 4.79 -10.24 -2.51
C TRP A 73 5.65 -11.50 -2.68
N GLY A 74 6.00 -12.18 -1.58
CA GLY A 74 6.80 -13.41 -1.63
C GLY A 74 6.12 -14.62 -2.30
N ALA A 75 4.84 -14.52 -2.62
CA ALA A 75 4.05 -15.56 -3.31
C ALA A 75 3.72 -15.18 -4.76
N LEU A 76 4.06 -13.97 -5.22
CA LEU A 76 3.87 -13.55 -6.60
C LEU A 76 4.87 -14.25 -7.54
N ALA A 77 4.42 -14.64 -8.73
CA ALA A 77 5.33 -15.02 -9.80
C ALA A 77 6.09 -13.79 -10.32
N GLY A 78 7.27 -13.96 -10.92
CA GLY A 78 8.11 -12.83 -11.37
C GLY A 78 7.41 -11.86 -12.33
N ASN A 79 6.55 -12.37 -13.23
CA ASN A 79 5.72 -11.51 -14.10
C ASN A 79 4.62 -10.77 -13.32
N GLU A 80 4.10 -11.35 -12.25
CA GLU A 80 3.13 -10.72 -11.36
C GLU A 80 3.78 -9.64 -10.50
N MET A 81 5.00 -9.87 -9.99
CA MET A 81 5.83 -8.86 -9.30
C MET A 81 6.10 -7.65 -10.21
N ALA A 82 6.53 -7.89 -11.44
CA ALA A 82 6.76 -6.82 -12.42
C ALA A 82 5.48 -6.03 -12.71
N THR A 83 4.33 -6.70 -12.81
CA THR A 83 3.04 -6.04 -13.01
C THR A 83 2.60 -5.24 -11.78
N ALA A 84 2.84 -5.76 -10.59
CA ALA A 84 2.56 -5.09 -9.32
C ALA A 84 3.37 -3.81 -9.18
N LEU A 85 4.66 -3.83 -9.50
CA LEU A 85 5.52 -2.63 -9.52
C LEU A 85 5.00 -1.61 -10.52
N ALA A 86 4.70 -2.03 -11.75
CA ALA A 86 4.15 -1.13 -12.76
C ALA A 86 2.83 -0.47 -12.32
N ILE A 87 1.98 -1.17 -11.55
CA ILE A 87 0.78 -0.60 -10.94
C ILE A 87 1.14 0.47 -9.91
N VAL A 88 2.06 0.17 -8.98
CA VAL A 88 2.48 1.10 -7.92
C VAL A 88 3.11 2.36 -8.51
N GLU A 89 4.05 2.21 -9.45
CA GLU A 89 4.73 3.34 -10.08
C GLU A 89 3.77 4.21 -10.89
N LYS A 90 2.80 3.60 -11.58
CA LYS A 90 1.81 4.34 -12.37
C LYS A 90 0.77 5.05 -11.52
N HIS A 91 0.25 4.38 -10.48
CA HIS A 91 -0.92 4.85 -9.75
C HIS A 91 -0.60 5.52 -8.41
N GLY A 92 0.58 5.26 -7.84
CA GLY A 92 1.05 5.85 -6.58
C GLY A 92 1.11 7.38 -6.62
N PRO A 93 1.84 8.00 -7.57
CA PRO A 93 1.96 9.46 -7.64
C PRO A 93 0.61 10.18 -7.80
N ALA A 94 -0.33 9.58 -8.55
CA ALA A 94 -1.67 10.13 -8.70
C ALA A 94 -2.47 10.07 -7.40
N GLY A 95 -2.26 9.02 -6.60
CA GLY A 95 -2.95 8.87 -5.33
C GLY A 95 -2.41 9.80 -4.25
N THR A 96 -1.08 9.91 -4.11
CA THR A 96 -0.43 10.80 -3.12
C THR A 96 -0.67 12.26 -3.43
N LYS A 97 -0.80 12.63 -4.72
CA LYS A 97 -1.23 13.97 -5.11
C LYS A 97 -2.69 14.26 -4.76
N ALA A 98 -3.57 13.27 -4.85
CA ALA A 98 -4.99 13.45 -4.59
C ALA A 98 -5.31 13.51 -3.09
N GLU A 99 -4.63 12.70 -2.28
CA GLU A 99 -4.77 12.67 -0.81
C GLU A 99 -3.37 12.65 -0.18
N PRO A 100 -2.70 13.81 -0.07
CA PRO A 100 -1.33 13.88 0.44
C PRO A 100 -1.19 13.52 1.92
N GLU A 101 -2.27 13.61 2.69
CA GLU A 101 -2.29 13.27 4.12
C GLU A 101 -2.64 11.80 4.39
N GLU A 102 -2.91 11.00 3.36
CA GLU A 102 -3.24 9.57 3.54
C GLU A 102 -1.98 8.72 3.65
N TRP A 103 -1.50 8.56 4.88
CA TRP A 103 -0.31 7.80 5.21
C TRP A 103 -0.34 6.34 4.73
N ARG A 104 -1.52 5.69 4.63
CA ARG A 104 -1.60 4.28 4.22
C ARG A 104 -1.17 4.08 2.77
N LEU A 105 -1.38 5.07 1.92
CA LEU A 105 -0.93 5.00 0.54
C LEU A 105 0.60 5.03 0.48
N LEU A 106 1.23 5.94 1.25
CA LEU A 106 2.67 6.04 1.38
C LEU A 106 3.27 4.76 1.95
N SER A 107 2.69 4.24 3.05
CA SER A 107 3.14 2.98 3.66
C SER A 107 2.99 1.79 2.73
N GLY A 108 1.88 1.68 1.99
CA GLY A 108 1.68 0.61 1.02
C GLY A 108 2.73 0.63 -0.09
N MET A 109 3.06 1.82 -0.61
CA MET A 109 4.13 1.99 -1.59
C MET A 109 5.51 1.65 -1.01
N ALA A 110 5.81 2.13 0.20
CA ALA A 110 7.08 1.89 0.88
C ALA A 110 7.33 0.40 1.11
N VAL A 111 6.33 -0.35 1.62
CA VAL A 111 6.43 -1.80 1.81
C VAL A 111 6.80 -2.50 0.50
N ILE A 112 6.15 -2.14 -0.61
CA ILE A 112 6.40 -2.77 -1.91
C ILE A 112 7.82 -2.45 -2.39
N TYR A 113 8.29 -1.22 -2.22
CA TYR A 113 9.67 -0.87 -2.59
C TYR A 113 10.72 -1.54 -1.70
N GLN A 114 10.49 -1.66 -0.38
CA GLN A 114 11.36 -2.42 0.52
C GLN A 114 11.46 -3.90 0.09
N GLN A 115 10.34 -4.48 -0.32
CA GLN A 115 10.26 -5.85 -0.79
C GLN A 115 10.87 -6.07 -2.18
N ALA A 116 10.85 -5.03 -3.02
CA ALA A 116 11.43 -5.03 -4.36
C ALA A 116 12.89 -4.60 -4.39
N ARG A 117 13.57 -4.42 -3.24
CA ARG A 117 14.94 -3.87 -3.16
C ARG A 117 15.96 -4.53 -4.09
N ASP A 118 15.80 -5.82 -4.39
CA ASP A 118 16.72 -6.58 -5.24
C ASP A 118 16.47 -6.34 -6.75
N GLU A 119 15.32 -5.75 -7.11
CA GLU A 119 14.93 -5.44 -8.49
C GLU A 119 15.51 -4.11 -8.98
N ASN A 120 15.69 -3.14 -8.07
CA ASN A 120 16.27 -1.83 -8.38
C ASN A 120 16.88 -1.20 -7.12
N GLY A 121 18.17 -0.87 -7.18
CA GLY A 121 18.91 -0.26 -6.07
C GLY A 121 18.34 1.09 -5.59
N GLU A 122 17.56 1.80 -6.42
CA GLU A 122 16.89 3.04 -6.00
C GLU A 122 15.69 2.81 -5.07
N TYR A 123 15.13 1.60 -5.02
CA TYR A 123 13.88 1.36 -4.27
C TYR A 123 14.05 1.48 -2.77
N ILE A 124 15.23 1.21 -2.22
CA ILE A 124 15.48 1.44 -0.79
C ILE A 124 15.38 2.92 -0.46
N SER A 125 15.99 3.80 -1.27
CA SER A 125 15.93 5.26 -1.10
C SER A 125 14.51 5.79 -1.30
N ARG A 126 13.78 5.30 -2.31
CA ARG A 126 12.37 5.68 -2.51
C ARG A 126 11.48 5.23 -1.36
N ALA A 127 11.72 4.04 -0.82
CA ALA A 127 11.03 3.59 0.37
C ALA A 127 11.31 4.52 1.56
N ARG A 128 12.58 4.89 1.80
CA ARG A 128 12.98 5.80 2.88
C ARG A 128 12.19 7.11 2.85
N GLU A 129 12.11 7.78 1.70
CA GLU A 129 11.35 9.04 1.54
C GLU A 129 9.86 8.87 1.89
N LEU A 130 9.26 7.76 1.46
CA LEU A 130 7.86 7.44 1.75
C LEU A 130 7.64 7.08 3.22
N VAL A 131 8.59 6.36 3.84
CA VAL A 131 8.56 6.03 5.27
C VAL A 131 8.63 7.29 6.10
N GLU A 132 9.54 8.21 5.81
CA GLU A 132 9.67 9.49 6.52
C GLU A 132 8.37 10.28 6.45
N SER A 133 7.79 10.40 5.25
CA SER A 133 6.50 11.07 5.05
C SER A 133 5.37 10.39 5.83
N ALA A 134 5.34 9.06 5.88
CA ALA A 134 4.34 8.32 6.67
C ALA A 134 4.52 8.51 8.19
N VAL A 135 5.77 8.58 8.66
CA VAL A 135 6.11 8.87 10.07
C VAL A 135 5.65 10.27 10.46
N GLU A 136 5.82 11.27 9.59
CA GLU A 136 5.33 12.63 9.85
C GLU A 136 3.81 12.68 10.00
N LEU A 137 3.08 12.00 9.11
CA LEU A 137 1.61 12.02 9.09
C LEU A 137 0.98 11.19 10.22
N ALA A 138 1.63 10.09 10.64
CA ALA A 138 1.03 9.13 11.55
C ALA A 138 2.04 8.44 12.49
N PRO A 139 2.80 9.19 13.31
CA PRO A 139 3.97 8.68 14.07
C PRO A 139 3.61 7.67 15.17
N SER A 140 2.37 7.69 15.67
CA SER A 140 1.90 6.78 16.72
C SER A 140 1.25 5.51 16.17
N ARG A 141 1.10 5.37 14.84
CA ARG A 141 0.53 4.15 14.26
C ARG A 141 1.54 3.03 14.32
N VAL A 142 1.13 1.90 14.88
CA VAL A 142 2.00 0.73 15.02
C VAL A 142 2.50 0.23 13.66
N GLU A 143 1.66 0.32 12.63
CA GLU A 143 2.02 -0.04 11.26
C GLU A 143 3.15 0.85 10.70
N VAL A 144 3.11 2.15 10.99
CA VAL A 144 4.14 3.11 10.55
C VAL A 144 5.43 2.93 11.35
N ARG A 145 5.33 2.67 12.65
CA ARG A 145 6.49 2.31 13.49
C ARG A 145 7.19 1.06 12.99
N ALA A 146 6.42 -0.01 12.74
CA ALA A 146 6.94 -1.25 12.17
C ALA A 146 7.57 -1.04 10.80
N LEU A 147 6.99 -0.17 9.97
CA LEU A 147 7.54 0.19 8.66
C LEU A 147 8.90 0.90 8.77
N LEU A 148 9.07 1.82 9.73
CA LEU A 148 10.35 2.48 9.97
C LEU A 148 11.40 1.49 10.48
N ILE A 149 11.04 0.61 11.41
CA ILE A 149 11.93 -0.47 11.87
C ILE A 149 12.36 -1.34 10.67
N ALA A 150 11.42 -1.75 9.82
CA ALA A 150 11.73 -2.50 8.61
C ALA A 150 12.64 -1.73 7.65
N GLN A 151 12.51 -0.40 7.57
CA GLN A 151 13.39 0.45 6.76
C GLN A 151 14.85 0.36 7.25
N HIS A 152 15.09 0.42 8.56
CA HIS A 152 16.43 0.24 9.12
C HIS A 152 17.01 -1.14 8.77
N LEU A 153 16.19 -2.20 8.80
CA LEU A 153 16.64 -3.54 8.45
C LEU A 153 17.01 -3.68 6.97
N VAL A 154 16.25 -3.09 6.05
CA VAL A 154 16.59 -3.14 4.61
C VAL A 154 17.78 -2.25 4.25
N GLU A 155 18.13 -1.29 5.10
CA GLU A 155 19.34 -0.46 4.98
C GLU A 155 20.55 -1.03 5.71
N ASN A 156 20.43 -2.25 6.24
CA ASN A 156 21.49 -2.92 6.97
C ASN A 156 21.93 -2.16 8.24
N ASP A 157 20.97 -1.58 8.97
CA ASP A 157 21.14 -0.93 10.27
C ASP A 157 20.35 -1.68 11.37
N PRO A 158 20.76 -2.90 11.75
CA PRO A 158 20.07 -3.69 12.76
C PRO A 158 20.07 -3.02 14.14
N GLN A 159 21.12 -2.27 14.51
CA GLN A 159 21.19 -1.56 15.79
C GLN A 159 20.20 -0.39 15.84
N GLY A 160 20.03 0.36 14.73
CA GLY A 160 18.97 1.36 14.61
C GLY A 160 17.57 0.75 14.77
N ALA A 161 17.33 -0.40 14.13
CA ALA A 161 16.07 -1.12 14.28
C ALA A 161 15.80 -1.55 15.74
N LEU A 162 16.80 -2.11 16.43
CA LEU A 162 16.67 -2.54 17.83
C LEU A 162 16.37 -1.37 18.78
N ARG A 163 17.07 -0.23 18.62
CA ARG A 163 16.81 0.97 19.41
C ARG A 163 15.38 1.49 19.25
N LEU A 164 14.88 1.56 18.00
CA LEU A 164 13.49 1.97 17.75
C LEU A 164 12.48 1.02 18.40
N ILE A 165 12.75 -0.29 18.37
CA ILE A 165 11.87 -1.26 19.04
C ILE A 165 11.85 -1.02 20.55
N GLU A 166 13.00 -0.80 21.18
CA GLU A 166 13.10 -0.50 22.61
C GLU A 166 12.32 0.77 22.97
N ASP A 167 12.52 1.86 22.21
CA ASP A 167 11.82 3.13 22.42
C ASP A 167 10.30 2.95 22.30
N TYR A 168 9.83 2.26 21.27
CA TYR A 168 8.39 2.05 21.06
C TYR A 168 7.75 1.12 22.09
N VAL A 169 8.46 0.10 22.56
CA VAL A 169 7.97 -0.79 23.63
C VAL A 169 7.97 -0.06 24.97
N ALA A 170 8.94 0.82 25.25
CA ALA A 170 8.94 1.65 26.44
C ALA A 170 7.74 2.61 26.49
N GLU A 171 7.33 3.16 25.34
CA GLU A 171 6.15 4.02 25.21
C GLU A 171 4.83 3.24 25.32
N ALA A 172 4.75 2.05 24.73
CA ALA A 172 3.53 1.25 24.63
C ALA A 172 3.82 -0.27 24.77
N PRO A 173 4.03 -0.76 26.00
CA PRO A 173 4.46 -2.14 26.25
C PRO A 173 3.55 -3.23 25.66
N GLU A 174 2.25 -2.96 25.55
CA GLU A 174 1.28 -3.89 24.97
C GLU A 174 1.52 -4.19 23.48
N THR A 175 2.31 -3.36 22.80
CA THR A 175 2.64 -3.50 21.38
C THR A 175 3.86 -4.38 21.11
N GLU A 176 4.57 -4.85 22.16
CA GLU A 176 5.81 -5.63 22.02
C GLU A 176 5.68 -6.82 21.06
N HIS A 177 4.61 -7.62 21.21
CA HIS A 177 4.34 -8.77 20.35
C HIS A 177 4.28 -8.45 18.84
N ARG A 178 4.02 -7.19 18.48
CA ARG A 178 3.95 -6.74 17.08
C ARG A 178 5.32 -6.50 16.47
N TYR A 179 6.33 -6.20 17.28
CA TYR A 179 7.69 -5.93 16.81
C TYR A 179 8.62 -7.13 16.93
N GLU A 180 8.20 -8.19 17.64
CA GLU A 180 9.03 -9.37 17.86
C GLU A 180 9.59 -10.02 16.58
N PRO A 181 8.82 -10.17 15.48
CA PRO A 181 9.38 -10.70 14.23
C PRO A 181 10.53 -9.86 13.68
N LEU A 182 10.45 -8.54 13.81
CA LEU A 182 11.48 -7.59 13.36
C LEU A 182 12.68 -7.59 14.31
N ARG A 183 12.44 -7.72 15.62
CA ARG A 183 13.50 -7.88 16.62
C ARG A 183 14.36 -9.11 16.34
N GLU A 184 13.71 -10.24 16.10
CA GLU A 184 14.39 -11.49 15.78
C GLU A 184 15.12 -11.41 14.44
N GLN A 185 14.59 -10.66 13.47
CA GLN A 185 15.32 -10.38 12.22
C GLN A 185 16.56 -9.53 12.46
N ALA A 186 16.48 -8.46 13.26
CA ALA A 186 17.60 -7.59 13.57
C ALA A 186 18.76 -8.36 14.22
N LYS A 187 18.47 -9.16 15.26
CA LYS A 187 19.45 -10.01 15.94
C LYS A 187 20.13 -11.01 14.99
N ARG A 188 19.38 -11.58 14.03
CA ARG A 188 19.96 -12.50 13.04
C ARG A 188 20.96 -11.80 12.12
N ILE A 189 20.68 -10.56 11.71
CA ILE A 189 21.59 -9.77 10.88
C ILE A 189 22.85 -9.42 11.67
N GLU A 190 22.70 -8.89 12.88
CA GLU A 190 23.82 -8.52 13.76
C GLU A 190 24.76 -9.70 14.03
N ASN A 191 24.21 -10.87 14.39
CA ASN A 191 25.01 -12.06 14.64
C ASN A 191 25.75 -12.58 13.39
N ALA A 192 25.19 -12.37 12.19
CA ALA A 192 25.83 -12.79 10.94
C ALA A 192 27.05 -11.89 10.61
N GLU A 193 26.94 -10.59 10.89
CA GLU A 193 28.05 -9.63 10.72
C GLU A 193 29.21 -9.92 11.68
N GLU A 194 28.93 -10.34 12.91
CA GLU A 194 29.96 -10.71 13.89
C GLU A 194 30.73 -11.99 13.50
N THR A 195 30.13 -12.89 12.71
CA THR A 195 30.78 -14.13 12.28
C THR A 195 31.66 -13.98 11.03
N ASP A 196 31.44 -12.91 10.25
CA ASP A 196 32.14 -12.65 8.98
C ASP A 196 33.30 -11.63 9.12
N GLY A 197 33.50 -11.05 10.31
CA GLY A 197 34.57 -10.08 10.63
C GLY A 197 35.75 -10.68 11.40
#